data_AF-A0A266Q547-F1
#
_entry.id   AF-A0A266Q547-F1
#
_cell.length_a   1.000
_cell.length_b   1.000
_cell.length_c   1.000
_cell.angle_alpha   90.00
_cell.angle_beta   90.00
_cell.angle_gamma   90.00
#
_symmetry.space_group_name_H-M   'P 1'
#
loop_
_entity.id
_entity.type
_entity.pdbx_description
1 polymer ?
#
loop_
_entity_poly.entity_id
_entity_poly.type
_entity_poly.pdbx_seq_one_letter_code
_entity_poly.pdbx_strand_id
1 'polypeptide(L)'
;MAESRAKRMQVVLSLAKKQEDEAANKLSQYRDQLAQEQRQLVDLRDYASQYLNAQGALRQGVLAHELINYSSFIHRLNEACKDQEAKLARMVKLMESLQQQWQVKYQKRKSIEDLIVRLQQEDELLADKRLQKELDELSAQQLLRQQDIT
;
A
#
# COMPACT_ATOMS: atom_id res chain seq x y z
N MET A 1 13.89 -17.95 -31.87
CA MET A 1 14.19 -18.53 -30.54
C MET A 1 13.06 -18.15 -29.60
N ALA A 2 12.47 -19.11 -28.88
CA ALA A 2 11.40 -18.79 -27.93
C ALA A 2 11.96 -17.87 -26.84
N GLU A 3 11.23 -16.79 -26.54
CA GLU A 3 11.63 -15.83 -25.50
C GLU A 3 11.81 -16.55 -24.15
N SER A 4 12.79 -16.18 -23.33
CA SER A 4 13.05 -16.91 -22.07
C SER A 4 11.88 -16.77 -21.09
N ARG A 5 11.68 -17.77 -20.23
CA ARG A 5 10.61 -17.73 -19.22
C ARG A 5 10.77 -16.54 -18.29
N ALA A 6 12.02 -16.24 -17.88
CA ALA A 6 12.35 -15.08 -17.09
C ALA A 6 11.91 -13.77 -17.77
N LYS A 7 12.17 -13.62 -19.08
CA LYS A 7 11.82 -12.41 -19.82
C LYS A 7 10.31 -12.18 -19.95
N ARG A 8 9.51 -13.24 -20.15
CA ARG A 8 8.04 -13.12 -20.09
C ARG A 8 7.56 -12.70 -18.71
N MET A 9 8.20 -13.21 -17.66
CA MET A 9 7.81 -12.92 -16.29
C MET A 9 8.11 -11.47 -15.86
N GLN A 10 9.07 -10.79 -16.52
CA GLN A 10 9.29 -9.35 -16.36
C GLN A 10 8.05 -8.50 -16.72
N VAL A 11 7.27 -8.93 -17.73
CA VAL A 11 6.00 -8.26 -18.08
C VAL A 11 4.96 -8.44 -16.98
N VAL A 12 4.93 -9.61 -16.35
CA VAL A 12 4.04 -9.86 -15.21
C VAL A 12 4.49 -9.04 -13.99
N LEU A 13 5.80 -8.88 -13.78
CA LEU A 13 6.36 -8.05 -12.73
C LEU A 13 5.99 -6.57 -12.92
N SER A 14 6.07 -6.04 -14.14
CA SER A 14 5.70 -4.65 -14.40
C SER A 14 4.22 -4.38 -14.10
N LEU A 15 3.33 -5.32 -14.45
CA LEU A 15 1.93 -5.24 -14.07
C LEU A 15 1.73 -5.32 -12.55
N ALA A 16 2.45 -6.20 -11.87
CA ALA A 16 2.37 -6.33 -10.41
C ALA A 16 2.84 -5.06 -9.69
N LYS A 17 3.94 -4.43 -10.16
CA LYS A 17 4.44 -3.13 -9.67
C LYS A 17 3.37 -2.05 -9.82
N LYS A 18 2.78 -1.91 -11.01
CA LYS A 18 1.71 -0.94 -11.25
C LYS A 18 0.52 -1.14 -10.31
N GLN A 19 0.11 -2.38 -10.08
CA GLN A 19 -1.00 -2.69 -9.15
C GLN A 19 -0.67 -2.36 -7.69
N GLU A 20 0.57 -2.58 -7.27
CA GLU A 20 1.04 -2.19 -5.94
C GLU A 20 1.05 -0.66 -5.79
N ASP A 21 1.60 0.06 -6.78
CA ASP A 21 1.67 1.53 -6.78
C ASP A 21 0.27 2.15 -6.73
N GLU A 22 -0.69 1.62 -7.51
CA GLU A 22 -2.09 2.04 -7.46
C GLU A 22 -2.71 1.82 -6.07
N ALA A 23 -2.42 0.69 -5.41
CA ALA A 23 -2.90 0.41 -4.06
C ALA A 23 -2.24 1.33 -3.02
N ALA A 24 -0.93 1.59 -3.16
CA ALA A 24 -0.19 2.50 -2.29
C ALA A 24 -0.72 3.94 -2.39
N ASN A 25 -0.99 4.42 -3.61
CA ASN A 25 -1.56 5.74 -3.85
C ASN A 25 -2.95 5.88 -3.21
N LYS A 26 -3.82 4.88 -3.37
CA LYS A 26 -5.14 4.86 -2.72
C LYS A 26 -5.02 4.89 -1.21
N LEU A 27 -4.12 4.09 -0.64
CA LEU A 27 -3.88 4.07 0.81
C LEU A 27 -3.37 5.42 1.33
N SER A 28 -2.46 6.06 0.60
CA SER A 28 -1.93 7.39 0.96
C SER A 28 -3.03 8.44 0.97
N GLN A 29 -3.79 8.57 -0.12
CA GLN A 29 -4.90 9.51 -0.23
C GLN A 29 -5.93 9.30 0.90
N TYR A 30 -6.20 8.04 1.23
CA TYR A 30 -7.13 7.70 2.29
C TYR A 30 -6.60 8.06 3.69
N ARG A 31 -5.30 7.88 3.94
CA ARG A 31 -4.65 8.34 5.17
C ARG A 31 -4.73 9.85 5.33
N ASP A 32 -4.54 10.61 4.26
CA ASP A 32 -4.65 12.07 4.28
C ASP A 32 -6.08 12.52 4.63
N GLN A 33 -7.08 11.87 4.04
CA GLN A 33 -8.49 12.09 4.36
C GLN A 33 -8.78 11.76 5.83
N LEU A 34 -8.32 10.61 6.33
CA LEU A 34 -8.50 10.23 7.73
C LEU A 34 -7.86 11.27 8.68
N ALA A 35 -6.66 11.75 8.37
CA ALA A 35 -5.98 12.77 9.16
C ALA A 35 -6.74 14.11 9.17
N GLN A 36 -7.34 14.50 8.03
CA GLN A 36 -8.17 15.70 7.95
C GLN A 36 -9.43 15.57 8.82
N GLU A 37 -10.10 14.43 8.78
CA GLU A 37 -11.30 14.16 9.56
C GLU A 37 -11.02 14.08 11.07
N GLN A 38 -9.83 13.59 11.44
CA GLN A 38 -9.36 13.62 12.83
C GLN A 38 -9.13 15.05 13.31
N ARG A 39 -8.53 15.92 12.49
CA ARG A 39 -8.38 17.35 12.81
C ARG A 39 -9.74 18.03 13.00
N GLN A 40 -10.72 17.75 12.15
CA GLN A 40 -12.07 18.31 12.32
C GLN A 40 -12.72 17.90 13.64
N LEU A 41 -12.52 16.68 14.12
CA LEU A 41 -13.01 16.26 15.45
C LEU A 41 -12.33 17.04 16.58
N VAL A 42 -11.02 17.29 16.46
CA VAL A 42 -10.28 18.11 17.42
C VAL A 42 -10.85 19.53 17.43
N ASP A 43 -11.00 20.14 16.26
CA ASP A 43 -11.56 21.50 16.12
C ASP A 43 -12.97 21.61 16.72
N LEU A 44 -13.84 20.61 16.51
CA LEU A 44 -15.18 20.56 17.09
C LEU A 44 -15.15 20.51 18.62
N ARG A 45 -14.25 19.70 19.20
CA ARG A 45 -14.09 19.57 20.65
C ARG A 45 -13.49 20.82 21.27
N ASP A 46 -12.51 21.42 20.61
CA ASP A 46 -11.89 22.68 21.06
C ASP A 46 -12.91 23.82 21.05
N TYR A 47 -13.72 23.90 19.99
CA TYR A 47 -14.80 24.86 19.90
C TYR A 47 -15.85 24.66 21.00
N ALA A 48 -16.22 23.41 21.30
CA ALA A 48 -17.12 23.09 22.41
C ALA A 48 -16.57 23.59 23.75
N SER A 49 -15.30 23.31 24.02
CA SER A 49 -14.60 23.72 25.25
C SER A 49 -14.53 25.24 25.39
N GLN A 50 -14.13 25.94 24.33
CA GLN A 50 -14.07 27.41 24.32
C GLN A 50 -15.44 28.04 24.58
N TYR A 51 -16.49 27.49 23.97
CA TYR A 51 -17.85 27.97 24.14
C TYR A 51 -18.37 27.74 25.57
N LEU A 52 -18.11 26.57 26.17
CA LEU A 52 -18.42 26.26 27.57
C LEU A 52 -17.73 27.27 28.54
N ASN A 53 -16.45 27.55 28.30
CA ASN A 53 -15.67 28.47 29.13
C ASN A 53 -16.19 29.91 29.04
N ALA A 54 -16.51 30.38 27.83
CA ALA A 54 -17.07 31.72 27.61
C ALA A 54 -18.43 31.90 28.31
N GLN A 55 -19.29 30.87 28.30
CA GLN A 55 -20.58 30.95 28.98
C GLN A 55 -20.45 30.93 30.51
N GLY A 56 -19.50 30.17 31.06
CA GLY A 56 -19.20 30.16 32.49
C GLY A 56 -18.83 31.54 33.04
N ALA A 57 -18.15 32.36 32.24
CA ALA A 57 -17.76 33.73 32.59
C ALA A 57 -18.93 34.73 32.58
N LEU A 58 -19.99 34.48 31.80
CA LEU A 58 -21.14 35.38 31.64
C LEU A 58 -22.24 35.23 32.72
N ARG A 59 -22.06 34.35 33.73
CA ARG A 59 -23.14 33.92 34.66
C ARG A 59 -23.80 35.01 35.53
N GLN A 60 -23.39 36.28 35.48
CA GLN A 60 -24.14 37.38 36.09
C GLN A 60 -25.04 38.07 35.05
N GLY A 61 -26.37 37.87 35.18
CA GLY A 61 -27.38 38.62 34.41
C GLY A 61 -27.96 37.94 33.16
N VAL A 62 -27.71 36.64 32.94
CA VAL A 62 -28.17 35.89 31.75
C VAL A 62 -29.69 35.66 31.76
N LEU A 63 -30.35 35.94 30.64
CA LEU A 63 -31.79 35.73 30.47
C LEU A 63 -32.12 34.24 30.23
N ALA A 64 -33.26 33.75 30.73
CA ALA A 64 -33.64 32.33 30.64
C ALA A 64 -33.65 31.76 29.21
N HIS A 65 -33.95 32.60 28.20
CA HIS A 65 -33.95 32.19 26.79
C HIS A 65 -32.52 31.94 26.25
N GLU A 66 -31.51 32.65 26.75
CA GLU A 66 -30.11 32.46 26.38
C GLU A 66 -29.58 31.13 26.91
N LEU A 67 -30.04 30.70 28.09
CA LEU A 67 -29.73 29.39 28.66
C LEU A 67 -30.33 28.23 27.83
N ILE A 68 -31.54 28.39 27.30
CA ILE A 68 -32.19 27.39 26.45
C ILE A 68 -31.45 27.25 25.11
N ASN A 69 -31.13 28.37 24.46
CA ASN A 69 -30.37 28.39 23.21
C ASN A 69 -29.00 27.72 23.38
N TYR A 70 -28.33 28.03 24.49
CA TYR A 70 -27.06 27.40 24.86
C TYR A 70 -27.17 25.88 24.99
N SER A 71 -28.13 25.38 25.78
CA SER A 71 -28.26 23.94 26.00
C SER A 71 -28.54 23.18 24.70
N SER A 72 -29.36 23.77 23.82
CA SER A 72 -29.68 23.23 22.50
C SER A 72 -28.45 23.18 21.60
N PHE A 73 -27.63 24.22 21.63
CA PHE A 73 -26.40 24.27 20.85
C PHE A 73 -25.36 23.24 21.31
N ILE A 74 -25.12 23.15 22.63
CA ILE A 74 -24.21 22.14 23.20
C ILE A 74 -24.68 20.72 22.85
N HIS A 75 -25.99 20.47 22.91
CA HIS A 75 -26.53 19.17 22.49
C HIS A 75 -26.20 18.87 21.04
N ARG A 76 -26.43 19.82 20.11
CA ARG A 76 -26.11 19.62 18.68
C ARG A 76 -24.62 19.39 18.44
N LEU A 77 -23.77 20.10 19.17
CA LEU A 77 -22.32 19.95 19.05
C LEU A 77 -21.83 18.58 19.55
N ASN A 78 -22.39 18.09 20.65
CA ASN A 78 -22.12 16.73 21.15
C ASN A 78 -22.57 15.66 20.17
N GLU A 79 -23.75 15.80 19.56
CA GLU A 79 -24.22 14.87 18.53
C GLU A 79 -23.30 14.90 17.29
N ALA A 80 -22.89 16.08 16.83
CA ALA A 80 -21.93 16.22 15.73
C ALA A 80 -20.58 15.53 16.04
N CYS A 81 -20.06 15.68 17.27
CA CYS A 81 -18.85 14.97 17.71
C CYS A 81 -19.03 13.45 17.67
N LYS A 82 -20.16 12.92 18.17
CA LYS A 82 -20.46 11.48 18.13
C LYS A 82 -20.55 10.97 16.68
N ASP A 83 -21.21 11.70 15.80
CA ASP A 83 -21.33 11.35 14.38
C ASP A 83 -19.95 11.31 13.71
N GLN A 84 -19.10 12.30 14.02
CA GLN A 84 -17.75 12.39 13.53
C GLN A 84 -16.86 11.25 14.06
N GLU A 85 -16.98 10.89 15.33
CA GLU A 85 -16.29 9.73 15.92
C GLU A 85 -16.72 8.42 15.24
N ALA A 86 -18.03 8.24 15.02
CA ALA A 86 -18.56 7.07 14.33
C ALA A 86 -18.06 7.01 12.87
N LYS A 87 -17.97 8.16 12.19
CA LYS A 87 -17.37 8.28 10.85
C LYS A 87 -15.90 7.87 10.88
N LEU A 88 -15.10 8.40 11.80
CA LEU A 88 -13.69 8.05 11.97
C LEU A 88 -13.50 6.57 12.23
N ALA A 89 -14.33 5.95 13.08
CA ALA A 89 -14.27 4.51 13.35
C ALA A 89 -14.50 3.68 12.08
N ARG A 90 -15.46 4.07 11.23
CA ARG A 90 -15.66 3.43 9.91
C ARG A 90 -14.46 3.65 9.00
N MET A 91 -13.88 4.85 9.01
CA MET A 91 -12.74 5.16 8.18
C MET A 91 -11.50 4.37 8.58
N VAL A 92 -11.20 4.22 9.87
CA VAL A 92 -10.08 3.41 10.35
C VAL A 92 -10.19 1.97 9.84
N LYS A 93 -11.37 1.36 9.92
CA LYS A 93 -11.61 0.00 9.38
C LYS A 93 -11.37 -0.09 7.88
N LEU A 94 -11.76 0.93 7.12
CA LEU A 94 -11.50 0.97 5.68
C LEU A 94 -10.01 1.17 5.38
N MET A 95 -9.31 2.00 6.15
CA MET A 95 -7.85 2.17 6.03
C MET A 95 -7.12 0.84 6.25
N GLU A 96 -7.51 0.08 7.28
CA GLU A 96 -6.95 -1.25 7.56
C GLU A 96 -7.18 -2.20 6.37
N SER A 97 -8.39 -2.20 5.78
CA SER A 97 -8.68 -2.97 4.58
C SER A 97 -7.80 -2.58 3.38
N LEU A 98 -7.62 -1.27 3.15
CA LEU A 98 -6.74 -0.76 2.08
C LEU A 98 -5.28 -1.16 2.32
N GLN A 99 -4.83 -1.13 3.58
CA GLN A 99 -3.50 -1.58 3.96
C GLN A 99 -3.30 -3.07 3.68
N GLN A 100 -4.28 -3.92 4.00
CA GLN A 100 -4.25 -5.35 3.68
C GLN A 100 -4.21 -5.59 2.16
N GLN A 101 -5.01 -4.85 1.40
CA GLN A 101 -4.99 -4.94 -0.07
C GLN A 101 -3.62 -4.58 -0.64
N TRP A 102 -3.00 -3.50 -0.17
CA TRP A 102 -1.64 -3.14 -0.56
C TRP A 102 -0.62 -4.22 -0.18
N GLN A 103 -0.69 -4.78 1.03
CA GLN A 103 0.21 -5.85 1.48
C GLN A 103 0.15 -7.09 0.59
N VAL A 104 -1.05 -7.50 0.17
CA VAL A 104 -1.23 -8.63 -0.76
C VAL A 104 -0.57 -8.35 -2.12
N LYS A 105 -0.70 -7.11 -2.64
CA LYS A 105 -0.06 -6.72 -3.90
C LYS A 105 1.47 -6.68 -3.78
N TYR A 106 1.97 -6.13 -2.68
CA TYR A 106 3.40 -6.12 -2.35
C TYR A 106 3.99 -7.54 -2.29
N GLN A 107 3.33 -8.44 -1.55
CA GLN A 107 3.77 -9.84 -1.44
C GLN A 107 3.77 -10.52 -2.81
N LYS A 108 2.72 -10.33 -3.61
CA LYS A 108 2.65 -10.87 -4.97
C LYS A 108 3.81 -10.36 -5.85
N ARG A 109 4.10 -9.05 -5.84
CA ARG A 109 5.24 -8.49 -6.57
C ARG A 109 6.53 -9.16 -6.12
N LYS A 110 6.77 -9.26 -4.81
CA LYS A 110 7.96 -9.91 -4.25
C LYS A 110 8.10 -11.35 -4.70
N SER A 111 7.05 -12.15 -4.62
CA SER A 111 7.09 -13.54 -5.08
C SER A 111 7.40 -13.67 -6.58
N ILE A 112 6.96 -12.71 -7.40
CA ILE A 112 7.29 -12.68 -8.83
C ILE A 112 8.77 -12.31 -9.05
N GLU A 113 9.32 -11.36 -8.29
CA GLU A 113 10.76 -11.03 -8.32
C GLU A 113 11.60 -12.27 -7.99
N ASP A 114 11.26 -12.98 -6.91
CA ASP A 114 11.98 -14.19 -6.50
C ASP A 114 11.86 -15.32 -7.52
N LEU A 115 10.73 -15.42 -8.22
CA LEU A 115 10.54 -16.37 -9.31
C LEU A 115 11.42 -16.02 -10.53
N ILE A 116 11.51 -14.74 -10.89
CA ILE A 116 12.35 -14.29 -12.00
C ILE A 116 13.82 -14.65 -11.75
N VAL A 117 14.33 -14.39 -10.54
CA VAL A 117 15.71 -14.71 -10.17
C VAL A 117 15.99 -16.20 -10.33
N ARG A 118 15.09 -17.06 -9.85
CA ARG A 118 15.22 -18.52 -10.02
C ARG A 118 15.21 -18.95 -11.48
N LEU A 119 14.32 -18.38 -12.29
CA LEU A 119 14.26 -18.68 -13.73
C LEU A 119 15.53 -18.24 -14.47
N GLN A 120 16.14 -17.11 -14.08
CA GLN A 120 17.40 -16.64 -14.65
C GLN A 120 18.54 -17.60 -14.34
N GLN A 121 18.64 -18.07 -13.09
CA GLN A 121 19.65 -19.06 -12.68
C GLN A 121 19.47 -20.39 -13.43
N GLU A 122 18.24 -20.85 -13.61
CA GLU A 122 17.95 -22.05 -14.40
C GLU A 122 18.37 -21.88 -15.87
N ASP A 123 18.05 -20.72 -16.48
CA ASP A 123 18.43 -20.40 -17.86
C ASP A 123 19.96 -20.36 -18.03
N GLU A 124 20.70 -19.78 -17.08
CA GLU A 124 22.17 -19.74 -17.03
C GLU A 124 22.77 -21.16 -16.93
N LEU A 125 22.30 -21.97 -15.98
CA LEU A 125 22.76 -23.35 -15.82
C LEU A 125 22.52 -24.21 -17.06
N LEU A 126 21.40 -23.99 -17.77
CA LEU A 126 21.11 -24.68 -19.03
C LEU A 126 22.01 -24.21 -20.17
N ALA A 127 22.36 -22.93 -20.21
CA ALA A 127 23.30 -22.39 -21.19
C ALA A 127 24.71 -22.96 -20.96
N ASP A 128 25.19 -22.98 -19.72
CA ASP A 128 26.50 -23.52 -19.35
C ASP A 128 26.64 -25.00 -19.72
N LYS A 129 25.61 -25.81 -19.43
CA LYS A 129 25.59 -27.23 -19.81
C LYS A 129 25.62 -27.44 -21.33
N ARG A 130 24.96 -26.57 -22.10
CA ARG A 130 25.00 -26.63 -23.58
C ARG A 130 26.38 -26.26 -24.10
N LEU A 131 26.97 -25.18 -23.58
CA LEU A 131 28.30 -24.74 -23.97
C LEU A 131 29.37 -25.80 -23.64
N GLN A 132 29.30 -26.41 -22.46
CA GLN A 132 30.21 -27.49 -22.08
C GLN A 132 30.11 -28.67 -23.06
N LYS A 133 28.88 -29.08 -23.41
CA LYS A 133 28.66 -30.17 -24.37
C LYS A 133 29.23 -29.83 -25.75
N GLU A 134 29.02 -28.61 -26.24
CA GLU A 134 29.57 -28.17 -27.54
C GLU A 134 31.11 -28.15 -27.55
N LEU A 135 31.73 -27.73 -26.44
CA LEU A 135 33.18 -27.77 -26.27
C LEU A 135 33.72 -29.21 -26.26
N ASP A 136 33.08 -30.10 -25.49
CA ASP A 136 33.45 -31.52 -25.42
C ASP A 136 33.35 -32.20 -26.80
N GLU A 137 32.29 -31.92 -27.56
CA GLU A 137 32.10 -32.42 -28.93
C GLU A 137 33.19 -31.90 -29.88
N LEU A 138 33.56 -30.62 -29.79
CA LEU A 138 34.62 -30.03 -30.61
C LEU A 138 35.98 -30.63 -30.28
N SER A 139 36.30 -30.80 -28.99
CA SER A 139 37.55 -31.43 -28.54
C SER A 139 37.64 -32.88 -29.00
N ALA A 140 36.55 -33.66 -28.91
CA ALA A 140 36.51 -35.03 -29.42
C ALA A 140 36.76 -35.11 -30.93
N GLN A 141 36.15 -34.22 -31.72
CA GLN A 141 36.38 -34.15 -33.17
C GLN A 141 37.82 -33.77 -33.54
N GLN A 142 38.48 -32.91 -32.77
CA GLN A 142 39.87 -32.53 -33.00
C GLN A 142 40.82 -33.71 -32.72
N LEU A 143 40.59 -34.45 -31.63
CA LEU A 143 41.34 -35.66 -31.30
C LEU A 143 41.24 -36.72 -32.39
N LEU A 144 40.03 -37.00 -32.88
CA LEU A 144 39.80 -37.93 -33.99
C LEU A 144 40.59 -37.52 -35.24
N ARG A 145 40.54 -36.23 -35.62
CA ARG A 145 41.30 -35.71 -36.75
C ARG A 145 42.81 -35.85 -36.61
N GLN A 146 43.36 -35.78 -35.40
CA GLN A 146 44.80 -35.95 -35.18
C GLN A 146 45.24 -37.42 -35.29
N GLN A 147 44.36 -38.36 -34.93
CA GLN A 147 44.62 -39.80 -35.05
C GLN A 147 44.58 -40.28 -36.51
N ASP A 148 43.79 -39.65 -37.37
CA ASP A 148 43.71 -39.99 -38.80
C ASP A 148 44.92 -39.50 -39.64
N ILE A 149 45.77 -38.62 -39.09
CA ILE A 149 46.91 -37.99 -39.79
C ILE A 149 48.25 -38.68 -39.44
N THR A 150 48.28 -39.53 -38.41
CA THR A 150 49.41 -40.39 -38.01
C THR A 150 49.26 -41.81 -38.50
#